data_AF-A0A948URV5-F1
#
_entry.id   AF-A0A948URV5-F1
#
_cell.length_a   1.000
_cell.length_b   1.000
_cell.length_c   1.000
_cell.angle_alpha   90.00
_cell.angle_beta   90.00
_cell.angle_gamma   90.00
#
_symmetry.space_group_name_H-M   'P 1'
#
loop_
_entity.id
_entity.type
_entity.pdbx_description
1 polymer ?
#
loop_
_entity_poly.entity_id
_entity_poly.type
_entity_poly.pdbx_seq_one_letter_code
_entity_poly.pdbx_strand_id
1 'polypeptide(L)'
;MYKSNNLLYIICGALLLGFGLLGGYIIGNKQQSIPASSPSFAPQQISPTTISSPTPIATQPLPTNTVSVTTAPSDRLTYKNSTYGFEIMYPKTYQALDDKNNLYGWPNGIVLFYNSGQSYDIVIQIWDTKQEYEKAYPQGSYDLTVKQINNKFLTIVNLTKEPQNSDIIATFKFTN
;
A
#
# COMPACT_ATOMS: atom_id res chain seq x y z
N MET A 1 -47.65 25.04 -23.55
CA MET A 1 -48.09 24.14 -24.65
C MET A 1 -46.85 23.70 -25.41
N TYR A 2 -46.73 22.41 -25.78
CA TYR A 2 -45.62 21.75 -26.52
C TYR A 2 -44.19 21.97 -25.98
N LYS A 3 -43.40 20.99 -25.51
CA LYS A 3 -43.33 19.52 -25.66
C LYS A 3 -42.79 19.03 -27.01
N SER A 4 -41.48 18.73 -27.04
CA SER A 4 -40.75 17.80 -27.92
C SER A 4 -39.32 17.62 -27.35
N ASN A 5 -38.59 16.51 -27.49
CA ASN A 5 -38.86 15.07 -27.37
C ASN A 5 -37.52 14.35 -27.68
N ASN A 6 -37.29 13.23 -26.98
CA ASN A 6 -36.18 12.27 -27.14
C ASN A 6 -35.64 12.06 -28.57
N LEU A 7 -34.30 12.01 -28.72
CA LEU A 7 -33.63 11.19 -29.75
C LEU A 7 -32.12 10.92 -29.47
N LEU A 8 -31.78 10.05 -28.51
CA LEU A 8 -30.64 9.10 -28.65
C LEU A 8 -30.61 8.00 -27.56
N TYR A 9 -31.42 6.97 -27.75
CA TYR A 9 -31.23 5.61 -27.18
C TYR A 9 -31.46 4.62 -28.34
N ILE A 10 -30.82 3.43 -28.27
CA ILE A 10 -30.48 2.45 -29.36
C ILE A 10 -28.98 2.63 -29.68
N ILE A 11 -28.07 1.66 -29.58
CA ILE A 11 -28.09 0.19 -29.44
C ILE A 11 -27.37 -0.17 -28.10
N CYS A 12 -27.63 -1.21 -27.28
CA CYS A 12 -28.52 -2.39 -27.28
C CYS A 12 -29.17 -2.53 -25.88
N GLY A 13 -29.86 -3.60 -25.43
CA GLY A 13 -30.25 -4.87 -26.06
C GLY A 13 -29.36 -6.07 -25.64
N ALA A 14 -29.25 -6.38 -24.35
CA ALA A 14 -30.19 -7.23 -23.58
C ALA A 14 -30.09 -8.74 -23.88
N LEU A 15 -29.71 -9.53 -22.88
CA LEU A 15 -30.02 -10.96 -22.79
C LEU A 15 -30.15 -11.37 -21.31
N LEU A 16 -31.39 -11.26 -20.81
CA LEU A 16 -31.86 -11.91 -19.60
C LEU A 16 -32.19 -13.39 -19.92
N LEU A 17 -32.64 -14.11 -18.88
CA LEU A 17 -33.04 -15.53 -18.84
C LEU A 17 -31.85 -16.49 -18.59
N GLY A 18 -31.89 -17.40 -17.61
CA GLY A 18 -32.96 -17.69 -16.65
C GLY A 18 -33.28 -19.18 -16.57
N PHE A 19 -32.48 -19.93 -15.81
CA PHE A 19 -32.72 -21.28 -15.31
C PHE A 19 -31.91 -21.39 -13.99
N GLY A 20 -32.24 -22.21 -13.00
CA GLY A 20 -33.27 -23.23 -12.84
C GLY A 20 -32.98 -23.97 -11.51
N LEU A 21 -33.97 -24.63 -10.93
CA LEU A 21 -33.86 -25.33 -9.63
C LEU A 21 -32.95 -26.58 -9.68
N LEU A 22 -32.76 -27.20 -8.50
CA LEU A 22 -32.04 -28.46 -8.19
C LEU A 22 -30.53 -28.23 -7.91
N GLY A 23 -29.90 -28.88 -6.92
CA GLY A 23 -30.38 -29.86 -5.94
C GLY A 23 -29.24 -30.83 -5.56
N GLY A 24 -29.27 -31.39 -4.35
CA GLY A 24 -28.44 -32.55 -3.98
C GLY A 24 -27.25 -32.28 -3.04
N TYR A 25 -27.27 -32.98 -1.91
CA TYR A 25 -26.10 -33.28 -1.09
C TYR A 25 -25.05 -34.07 -1.90
N ILE A 26 -23.76 -33.80 -1.68
CA ILE A 26 -22.70 -34.81 -1.82
C ILE A 26 -21.84 -34.77 -0.55
N ILE A 27 -21.96 -35.82 0.27
CA ILE A 27 -20.90 -36.17 1.24
C ILE A 27 -19.84 -36.93 0.43
N GLY A 28 -18.63 -36.39 0.35
CA GLY A 28 -17.61 -36.87 -0.56
C GLY A 28 -16.20 -36.73 0.01
N ASN A 29 -15.96 -37.33 1.19
CA ASN A 29 -14.64 -37.33 1.81
C ASN A 29 -13.66 -38.18 0.97
N LYS A 30 -12.89 -37.54 0.08
CA LYS A 30 -11.77 -38.17 -0.64
C LYS A 30 -10.47 -37.48 -0.26
N GLN A 31 -9.90 -37.98 0.82
CA GLN A 31 -8.52 -37.73 1.24
C GLN A 31 -7.59 -38.26 0.13
N GLN A 32 -6.99 -37.35 -0.65
CA GLN A 32 -6.10 -37.71 -1.75
C GLN A 32 -4.74 -38.11 -1.17
N SER A 33 -4.53 -39.41 -1.01
CA SER A 33 -3.26 -39.97 -0.55
C SER A 33 -2.16 -39.71 -1.59
N ILE A 34 -1.32 -38.72 -1.32
CA ILE A 34 -0.08 -38.47 -2.07
C ILE A 34 0.88 -39.65 -1.78
N PRO A 35 1.48 -40.30 -2.79
CA PRO A 35 2.51 -41.31 -2.55
C PRO A 35 3.74 -40.65 -1.90
N ALA A 36 4.21 -41.21 -0.78
CA ALA A 36 5.36 -40.72 -0.04
C ALA A 36 6.68 -41.07 -0.76
N SER A 37 7.08 -40.26 -1.73
CA SER A 37 8.43 -40.30 -2.31
C SER A 37 9.45 -39.82 -1.28
N SER A 38 10.20 -40.73 -0.67
CA SER A 38 11.30 -40.39 0.25
C SER A 38 12.57 -40.08 -0.54
N PRO A 39 13.10 -38.83 -0.54
CA PRO A 39 14.45 -38.57 -1.00
C PRO A 39 15.46 -39.07 0.04
N SER A 40 16.22 -40.10 -0.33
CA SER A 40 17.37 -40.56 0.46
C SER A 40 18.50 -39.54 0.35
N PHE A 41 18.76 -38.79 1.42
CA PHE A 41 19.93 -37.90 1.51
C PHE A 41 21.09 -38.65 2.14
N ALA A 42 22.11 -38.96 1.34
CA ALA A 42 23.39 -39.44 1.85
C ALA A 42 24.12 -38.31 2.61
N PRO A 43 24.72 -38.58 3.78
CA PRO A 43 25.48 -37.57 4.52
C PRO A 43 26.78 -37.24 3.78
N GLN A 44 26.93 -36.00 3.31
CA GLN A 44 28.21 -35.51 2.80
C GLN A 44 29.10 -35.02 3.95
N GLN A 45 30.31 -35.55 3.99
CA GLN A 45 31.33 -35.26 4.99
C GLN A 45 31.94 -33.87 4.76
N ILE A 46 31.72 -32.94 5.70
CA ILE A 46 32.31 -31.59 5.66
C ILE A 46 33.73 -31.62 6.24
N SER A 47 34.73 -31.29 5.43
CA SER A 47 36.10 -31.06 5.91
C SER A 47 36.22 -29.71 6.63
N PRO A 48 36.97 -29.61 7.75
CA PRO A 48 37.14 -28.35 8.47
C PRO A 48 38.02 -27.38 7.67
N THR A 49 37.46 -26.22 7.32
CA THR A 49 38.24 -25.11 6.73
C THR A 49 38.96 -24.34 7.84
N THR A 50 40.25 -24.12 7.66
CA THR A 50 41.11 -23.40 8.62
C THR A 50 40.67 -21.95 8.80
N ILE A 51 40.49 -21.51 10.05
CA ILE A 51 40.12 -20.13 10.37
C ILE A 51 41.37 -19.25 10.36
N SER A 52 41.46 -18.33 9.39
CA SER A 52 42.48 -17.28 9.39
C SER A 52 42.09 -16.14 10.32
N SER A 53 43.02 -15.72 11.19
CA SER A 53 42.82 -14.67 12.19
C SER A 53 42.58 -13.28 11.55
N PRO A 54 41.61 -12.47 12.04
CA PRO A 54 41.46 -11.10 11.60
C PRO A 54 42.57 -10.19 12.16
N THR A 55 43.15 -9.37 11.29
CA THR A 55 44.14 -8.34 11.65
C THR A 55 43.49 -7.24 12.52
N PRO A 56 44.14 -6.74 13.58
CA PRO A 56 43.60 -5.63 14.37
C PRO A 56 43.58 -4.33 13.55
N ILE A 57 42.40 -3.82 13.24
CA ILE A 57 42.21 -2.51 12.63
C ILE A 57 42.35 -1.44 13.70
N ALA A 58 43.27 -0.49 13.49
CA ALA A 58 43.45 0.66 14.36
C ALA A 58 42.21 1.57 14.34
N THR A 59 41.69 1.93 15.52
CA THR A 59 40.53 2.78 15.67
C THR A 59 40.87 4.24 15.34
N GLN A 60 40.62 4.65 14.09
CA GLN A 60 40.58 6.07 13.74
C GLN A 60 39.23 6.66 14.21
N PRO A 61 39.20 7.80 14.93
CA PRO A 61 37.94 8.44 15.28
C PRO A 61 37.25 8.95 14.02
N LEU A 62 36.06 8.42 13.73
CA LEU A 62 35.21 8.89 12.64
C LEU A 62 34.82 10.36 12.90
N PRO A 63 35.08 11.31 11.98
CA PRO A 63 34.64 12.68 12.17
C PRO A 63 33.11 12.71 12.28
N THR A 64 32.61 13.19 13.42
CA THR A 64 31.19 13.45 13.59
C THR A 64 30.82 14.65 12.74
N ASN A 65 30.34 14.40 11.52
CA ASN A 65 29.68 15.41 10.72
C ASN A 65 28.35 15.77 11.39
N THR A 66 28.40 16.68 12.37
CA THR A 66 27.23 17.40 12.86
C THR A 66 26.70 18.26 11.72
N VAL A 67 25.80 17.70 10.91
CA VAL A 67 25.08 18.43 9.88
C VAL A 67 24.18 19.44 10.60
N SER A 68 24.68 20.66 10.73
CA SER A 68 23.89 21.80 11.16
C SER A 68 22.75 21.97 10.16
N VAL A 69 21.51 21.80 10.61
CA VAL A 69 20.32 21.97 9.77
C VAL A 69 20.10 23.46 9.53
N THR A 70 20.90 24.01 8.63
CA THR A 70 20.75 25.39 8.13
C THR A 70 19.35 25.54 7.58
N THR A 71 18.52 26.30 8.29
CA THR A 71 17.09 26.44 8.00
C THR A 71 16.91 27.38 6.81
N ALA A 72 17.12 26.85 5.60
CA ALA A 72 16.47 27.37 4.41
C ALA A 72 14.94 27.33 4.60
N PRO A 73 14.16 28.20 3.94
CA PRO A 73 12.70 28.17 4.03
C PRO A 73 12.15 26.87 3.42
N SER A 74 11.98 25.85 4.29
CA SER A 74 11.65 24.46 3.97
C SER A 74 10.89 24.29 2.66
N ASP A 75 11.47 23.57 1.71
CA ASP A 75 10.79 23.15 0.47
C ASP A 75 9.77 22.05 0.67
N ARG A 76 9.51 21.69 1.93
CA ARG A 76 8.45 20.79 2.36
C ARG A 76 7.34 21.56 3.07
N LEU A 77 6.11 21.28 2.67
CA LEU A 77 4.87 21.61 3.37
C LEU A 77 4.53 20.51 4.37
N THR A 78 3.58 20.76 5.27
CA THR A 78 3.07 19.76 6.23
C THR A 78 1.57 19.62 6.08
N TYR A 79 1.10 18.44 5.74
CA TYR A 79 -0.32 18.09 5.79
C TYR A 79 -0.65 17.64 7.21
N LYS A 80 -1.75 18.13 7.78
CA LYS A 80 -2.21 17.79 9.13
C LYS A 80 -3.66 17.35 9.07
N ASN A 81 -3.96 16.16 9.56
CA ASN A 81 -5.34 15.70 9.70
C ASN A 81 -5.72 15.62 11.18
N SER A 82 -6.58 16.54 11.63
CA SER A 82 -6.99 16.60 13.04
C SER A 82 -7.98 15.49 13.41
N THR A 83 -8.78 14.99 12.46
CA THR A 83 -9.74 13.90 12.68
C THR A 83 -9.06 12.59 13.04
N TYR A 84 -7.91 12.31 12.41
CA TYR A 84 -7.12 11.10 12.63
C TYR A 84 -5.75 11.39 13.27
N GLY A 85 -5.56 12.57 13.87
CA GLY A 85 -4.39 12.94 14.67
C GLY A 85 -3.04 12.57 14.05
N PHE A 86 -2.80 12.96 12.79
CA PHE A 86 -1.52 12.72 12.12
C PHE A 86 -1.03 13.91 11.31
N GLU A 87 0.29 13.94 11.06
CA GLU A 87 0.91 14.84 10.09
C GLU A 87 1.95 14.13 9.22
N ILE A 88 2.17 14.67 8.03
CA ILE A 88 3.14 14.17 7.04
C ILE A 88 3.72 15.34 6.24
N MET A 89 5.02 15.31 5.96
CA MET A 89 5.74 16.39 5.26
C MET A 89 6.02 16.03 3.81
N TYR A 90 5.61 16.88 2.87
CA TYR A 90 5.68 16.62 1.42
C TYR A 90 6.32 17.81 0.69
N PRO A 91 7.04 17.63 -0.43
CA PRO A 91 7.63 18.72 -1.19
C PRO A 91 6.56 19.68 -1.75
N LYS A 92 6.88 20.97 -1.88
CA LYS A 92 5.99 21.99 -2.48
C LYS A 92 5.55 21.68 -3.93
N THR A 93 6.21 20.75 -4.62
CA THR A 93 5.83 20.30 -5.97
C THR A 93 4.60 19.40 -5.97
N TYR A 94 4.33 18.73 -4.85
CA TYR A 94 3.15 17.89 -4.68
C TYR A 94 1.95 18.72 -4.24
N GLN A 95 0.78 18.39 -4.76
CA GLN A 95 -0.51 18.82 -4.23
C GLN A 95 -0.98 17.79 -3.20
N ALA A 96 -1.57 18.26 -2.10
CA ALA A 96 -2.29 17.43 -1.14
C ALA A 96 -3.79 17.64 -1.38
N LEU A 97 -4.48 16.59 -1.83
CA LEU A 97 -5.86 16.65 -2.29
C LEU A 97 -6.76 15.86 -1.33
N ASP A 98 -7.51 16.56 -0.49
CA ASP A 98 -8.39 15.98 0.54
C ASP A 98 -9.86 16.45 0.45
N ASP A 99 -10.21 17.22 -0.59
CA ASP A 99 -11.59 17.60 -0.85
C ASP A 99 -12.39 16.51 -1.58
N LYS A 100 -13.71 16.57 -1.44
CA LYS A 100 -14.65 15.57 -1.96
C LYS A 100 -14.58 15.38 -3.49
N ASN A 101 -14.17 16.38 -4.26
CA ASN A 101 -14.11 16.24 -5.72
C ASN A 101 -12.89 15.43 -6.15
N ASN A 102 -11.73 15.68 -5.52
CA ASN A 102 -10.50 14.92 -5.79
C ASN A 102 -10.53 13.51 -5.18
N LEU A 103 -11.18 13.34 -4.02
CA LEU A 103 -11.40 12.02 -3.40
C LEU A 103 -12.44 11.13 -4.13
N TYR A 104 -12.98 11.57 -5.27
CA TYR A 104 -13.87 10.74 -6.09
C TYR A 104 -13.15 9.46 -6.56
N GLY A 105 -13.78 8.31 -6.33
CA GLY A 105 -13.17 6.98 -6.56
C GLY A 105 -12.39 6.42 -5.35
N TRP A 106 -12.11 7.23 -4.33
CA TRP A 106 -11.44 6.83 -3.10
C TRP A 106 -12.40 6.96 -1.89
N PRO A 107 -13.37 6.05 -1.71
CA PRO A 107 -14.42 6.19 -0.69
C PRO A 107 -13.89 6.24 0.75
N ASN A 108 -12.70 5.68 0.98
CA ASN A 108 -12.00 5.65 2.25
C ASN A 108 -10.85 6.67 2.33
N GLY A 109 -10.73 7.54 1.31
CA GLY A 109 -9.65 8.50 1.13
C GLY A 109 -9.63 9.57 2.22
N ILE A 110 -8.44 9.82 2.76
CA ILE A 110 -8.16 10.96 3.64
C ILE A 110 -7.45 12.05 2.84
N VAL A 111 -6.41 11.69 2.09
CA VAL A 111 -5.65 12.62 1.24
C VAL A 111 -4.93 11.85 0.13
N LEU A 112 -4.87 12.45 -1.05
CA LEU A 112 -4.09 11.99 -2.21
C LEU A 112 -2.96 12.98 -2.45
N PHE A 113 -1.73 12.51 -2.56
CA PHE A 113 -0.60 13.33 -2.98
C PHE A 113 -0.37 13.17 -4.48
N TYR A 114 -0.20 14.29 -5.18
CA TYR A 114 -0.10 14.33 -6.65
C TYR A 114 1.03 15.24 -7.12
N ASN A 115 1.97 14.70 -7.90
CA ASN A 115 3.14 15.38 -8.45
C ASN A 115 3.15 15.32 -9.99
N SER A 116 2.00 15.59 -10.62
CA SER A 116 1.71 15.48 -12.06
C SER A 116 1.55 14.04 -12.59
N GLY A 117 1.25 13.89 -13.89
CA GLY A 117 1.05 12.59 -14.55
C GLY A 117 -0.40 12.07 -14.52
N GLN A 118 -0.58 10.78 -14.79
CA GLN A 118 -1.89 10.13 -14.94
C GLN A 118 -2.44 9.49 -13.65
N SER A 119 -1.66 9.47 -12.57
CA SER A 119 -1.98 8.79 -11.31
C SER A 119 -1.59 9.63 -10.11
N TYR A 120 -2.27 9.43 -8.98
CA TYR A 120 -1.80 9.89 -7.68
C TYR A 120 -0.53 9.12 -7.27
N ASP A 121 0.37 9.77 -6.54
CA ASP A 121 1.64 9.21 -6.09
C ASP A 121 1.49 8.43 -4.79
N ILE A 122 0.88 9.07 -3.79
CA ILE A 122 0.66 8.49 -2.46
C ILE A 122 -0.81 8.65 -2.10
N VAL A 123 -1.43 7.58 -1.62
CA VAL A 123 -2.81 7.59 -1.14
C VAL A 123 -2.85 7.21 0.33
N ILE A 124 -3.45 8.08 1.16
CA ILE A 124 -3.74 7.78 2.56
C ILE A 124 -5.24 7.50 2.71
N GLN A 125 -5.58 6.36 3.29
CA GLN A 125 -6.95 5.90 3.52
C GLN A 125 -7.14 5.33 4.93
N ILE A 126 -8.39 5.31 5.39
CA ILE A 126 -8.81 4.73 6.66
C ILE A 126 -9.77 3.55 6.44
N TRP A 127 -9.61 2.48 7.19
CA TRP A 127 -10.39 1.24 7.04
C TRP A 127 -10.88 0.75 8.39
N ASP A 128 -12.12 0.26 8.44
CA ASP A 128 -12.74 -0.23 9.66
C ASP A 128 -12.23 -1.63 10.03
N THR A 129 -11.90 -2.45 9.04
CA THR A 129 -11.38 -3.80 9.25
C THR A 129 -10.11 -4.08 8.45
N LYS A 130 -9.35 -5.05 8.94
CA LYS A 130 -8.16 -5.57 8.26
C LYS A 130 -8.50 -6.19 6.89
N GLN A 131 -9.61 -6.93 6.83
CA GLN A 131 -10.06 -7.65 5.63
C GLN A 131 -10.36 -6.71 4.46
N GLU A 132 -10.88 -5.51 4.72
CA GLU A 132 -11.20 -4.54 3.66
C GLU A 132 -9.95 -3.98 3.01
N TYR A 133 -8.94 -3.56 3.80
CA TYR A 133 -7.71 -3.03 3.22
C TYR A 133 -6.89 -4.11 2.53
N GLU A 134 -6.86 -5.35 3.04
CA GLU A 134 -6.15 -6.46 2.38
C GLU A 134 -6.85 -6.90 1.08
N LYS A 135 -8.16 -6.70 0.96
CA LYS A 135 -8.92 -6.89 -0.28
C LYS A 135 -8.64 -5.78 -1.29
N ALA A 136 -8.54 -4.52 -0.84
CA ALA A 136 -8.18 -3.39 -1.70
C ALA A 136 -6.71 -3.44 -2.16
N TYR A 137 -5.82 -3.92 -1.29
CA TYR A 137 -4.38 -4.01 -1.49
C TYR A 137 -3.86 -5.43 -1.20
N PRO A 138 -4.01 -6.36 -2.16
CA PRO A 138 -3.46 -7.70 -2.05
C PRO A 138 -1.94 -7.67 -1.83
N GLN A 139 -1.45 -8.55 -0.95
CA GLN A 139 -0.04 -8.66 -0.59
C GLN A 139 0.88 -8.72 -1.83
N GLY A 140 1.97 -7.93 -1.79
CA GLY A 140 2.95 -7.83 -2.88
C GLY A 140 2.54 -6.97 -4.09
N SER A 141 1.31 -6.48 -4.17
CA SER A 141 0.86 -5.66 -5.31
C SER A 141 1.38 -4.22 -5.24
N TYR A 142 1.44 -3.64 -4.04
CA TYR A 142 1.78 -2.25 -3.75
C TYR A 142 2.82 -2.15 -2.64
N ASP A 143 3.58 -1.05 -2.64
CA ASP A 143 4.35 -0.63 -1.47
C ASP A 143 3.36 0.03 -0.49
N LEU A 144 3.03 -0.71 0.57
CA LEU A 144 1.92 -0.46 1.49
C LEU A 144 2.47 -0.38 2.93
N THR A 145 2.38 0.81 3.51
CA THR A 145 2.56 1.01 4.95
C THR A 145 1.21 0.99 5.65
N VAL A 146 1.07 0.20 6.71
CA VAL A 146 -0.14 0.16 7.56
C VAL A 146 0.19 0.67 8.96
N LYS A 147 -0.66 1.54 9.49
CA LYS A 147 -0.65 2.02 10.88
C LYS A 147 -2.02 1.74 11.49
N GLN A 148 -2.10 1.61 12.81
CA GLN A 148 -3.37 1.39 13.52
C GLN A 148 -3.70 2.61 14.38
N ILE A 149 -4.96 3.05 14.37
CA ILE A 149 -5.45 4.20 15.14
C ILE A 149 -6.90 3.96 15.55
N ASN A 150 -7.21 4.09 16.84
CA ASN A 150 -8.58 4.01 17.38
C ASN A 150 -9.41 2.84 16.81
N ASN A 151 -8.79 1.64 16.82
CA ASN A 151 -9.32 0.38 16.28
C ASN A 151 -9.53 0.32 14.74
N LYS A 152 -9.17 1.37 14.00
CA LYS A 152 -9.13 1.42 12.54
C LYS A 152 -7.72 1.21 12.00
N PHE A 153 -7.61 0.90 10.70
CA PHE A 153 -6.35 0.75 9.98
C PHE A 153 -6.16 1.92 9.03
N LEU A 154 -5.07 2.67 9.18
CA LEU A 154 -4.65 3.73 8.27
C LEU A 154 -3.61 3.15 7.30
N THR A 155 -3.92 3.13 6.01
CA THR A 155 -3.00 2.69 4.96
C THR A 155 -2.39 3.88 4.26
N ILE A 156 -1.08 3.83 4.02
CA ILE A 156 -0.34 4.75 3.17
C ILE A 156 0.24 3.94 2.02
N VAL A 157 -0.19 4.25 0.80
CA VAL A 157 0.11 3.45 -0.40
C VAL A 157 0.93 4.27 -1.37
N ASN A 158 2.13 3.78 -1.71
CA ASN A 158 2.95 4.33 -2.78
C ASN A 158 2.49 3.69 -4.11
N LEU A 159 1.68 4.42 -4.88
CA LEU A 159 1.07 3.94 -6.12
C LEU A 159 2.06 3.97 -7.29
N THR A 160 2.81 5.07 -7.43
CA THR A 160 3.79 5.23 -8.53
C THR A 160 5.09 4.47 -8.28
N LYS A 161 5.34 4.01 -7.04
CA LYS A 161 6.57 3.32 -6.60
C LYS A 161 7.84 4.15 -6.76
N GLU A 162 7.69 5.46 -6.92
CA GLU A 162 8.79 6.41 -7.03
C GLU A 162 9.59 6.47 -5.71
N PRO A 163 10.93 6.40 -5.73
CA PRO A 163 11.74 6.38 -4.51
C PRO A 163 11.52 7.58 -3.58
N GLN A 164 11.29 8.78 -4.17
CA GLN A 164 10.99 10.01 -3.42
C GLN A 164 9.73 9.91 -2.56
N ASN A 165 8.77 9.04 -2.91
CA ASN A 165 7.56 8.86 -2.11
C ASN A 165 7.89 8.21 -0.76
N SER A 166 8.90 7.33 -0.69
CA SER A 166 9.37 6.75 0.56
C SER A 166 9.87 7.81 1.55
N ASP A 167 10.55 8.85 1.06
CA ASP A 167 11.01 9.98 1.88
C ASP A 167 9.86 10.89 2.36
N ILE A 168 8.70 10.84 1.71
CA ILE A 168 7.46 11.49 2.17
C ILE A 168 6.81 10.61 3.25
N ILE A 169 6.61 9.33 2.96
CA ILE A 169 5.99 8.34 3.87
C ILE A 169 6.79 8.21 5.18
N ALA A 170 8.11 8.28 5.13
CA ALA A 170 8.98 8.25 6.31
C ALA A 170 8.77 9.42 7.28
N THR A 171 8.18 10.54 6.83
CA THR A 171 7.84 11.68 7.71
C THR A 171 6.46 11.58 8.37
N PHE A 172 5.68 10.54 8.04
CA PHE A 172 4.40 10.31 8.68
C PHE A 172 4.58 10.05 10.18
N LYS A 173 3.84 10.79 11.01
CA LYS A 173 3.75 10.55 12.45
C LYS A 173 2.37 10.91 12.97
N PHE A 174 1.96 10.24 14.03
CA PHE A 174 0.81 10.66 14.82
C PHE A 174 1.17 11.89 15.66
N THR A 175 0.17 12.72 15.96
CA THR A 175 0.29 13.98 16.72
C THR A 175 -0.29 13.88 18.13
N ASN A 176 -0.55 12.65 18.59
CA ASN A 176 -1.31 12.31 19.80
C ASN A 176 -0.42 11.57 20.81
#